data_AF-A0A2J8JUX9-F1
#
_entry.id   AF-A0A2J8JUX9-F1
#
_cell.length_a   1.000
_cell.length_b   1.000
_cell.length_c   1.000
_cell.angle_alpha   90.00
_cell.angle_beta   90.00
_cell.angle_gamma   90.00
#
_symmetry.space_group_name_H-M   'P 1'
#
loop_
_entity.id
_entity.type
_entity.pdbx_description
1 polymer ?
#
loop_
_entity_poly.entity_id
_entity_poly.type
_entity_poly.pdbx_seq_one_letter_code
_entity_poly.pdbx_strand_id
1 'polypeptide(L)'
;MQNPRVLAALQERLDNVPHTPSSYIETLPKAVKRRINALKQLQVRCAHIEAKFYEEVHDLERKYAALYQPLFDKRREFITGDVEPTDAESEWHSENEEEEKLAGDMKNKVVVTEKEAATAEEPNPKGIPEFWFTIFRNVDMLSELVQEYDEPILKH
;
A
#
# COMPACT_ATOMS: atom_id res chain seq x y z
N MET A 1 -6.63 -0.84 14.60
CA MET A 1 -5.57 -1.86 14.57
C MET A 1 -4.80 -1.84 15.89
N GLN A 2 -4.26 -3.01 16.26
CA GLN A 2 -3.27 -3.32 17.30
C GLN A 2 -2.89 -2.21 18.29
N ASN A 3 -3.40 -2.37 19.51
CA ASN A 3 -3.09 -1.57 20.69
C ASN A 3 -1.56 -1.38 20.84
N PRO A 4 -1.01 -0.16 20.75
CA PRO A 4 0.44 0.09 20.71
C PRO A 4 1.15 -0.36 21.99
N ARG A 5 0.42 -0.42 23.12
CA ARG A 5 0.91 -1.00 24.37
C ARG A 5 1.07 -2.51 24.32
N VAL A 6 0.24 -3.20 23.52
CA VAL A 6 0.33 -4.65 23.30
C VAL A 6 1.48 -4.98 22.35
N LEU A 7 1.70 -4.17 21.32
CA LEU A 7 2.89 -4.28 20.45
C LEU A 7 4.17 -3.99 21.23
N ALA A 8 4.20 -2.93 22.04
CA ALA A 8 5.33 -2.62 22.90
C ALA A 8 5.58 -3.73 23.94
N ALA A 9 4.54 -4.31 24.53
CA ALA A 9 4.67 -5.44 25.46
C ALA A 9 5.13 -6.72 24.75
N LEU A 10 4.70 -6.97 23.50
CA LEU A 10 5.18 -8.10 22.71
C LEU A 10 6.64 -7.92 22.30
N GLN A 11 7.02 -6.71 21.90
CA GLN A 11 8.40 -6.32 21.58
C GLN A 11 9.29 -6.43 22.82
N GLU A 12 8.86 -5.90 23.96
CA GLU A 12 9.56 -6.01 25.24
C GLU A 12 9.69 -7.47 25.70
N ARG A 13 8.70 -8.32 25.42
CA ARG A 13 8.80 -9.76 25.68
C ARG A 13 9.74 -10.48 24.70
N LEU A 14 9.77 -10.08 23.44
CA LEU A 14 10.69 -10.59 22.41
C LEU A 14 12.14 -10.18 22.70
N ASP A 15 12.35 -8.92 23.10
CA ASP A 15 13.65 -8.36 23.48
C ASP A 15 14.14 -8.94 24.83
N ASN A 16 13.20 -9.31 25.73
CA ASN A 16 13.49 -10.03 26.96
C ASN A 16 13.44 -11.56 26.82
N VAL A 17 13.17 -12.13 25.63
CA VAL A 17 13.47 -13.55 25.41
C VAL A 17 14.99 -13.60 25.44
N PRO A 18 15.60 -14.23 26.46
CA PRO A 18 17.03 -14.27 26.50
C PRO A 18 17.50 -14.95 25.21
N HIS A 19 18.37 -14.27 24.45
CA HIS A 19 19.21 -14.89 23.43
C HIS A 19 20.20 -15.90 24.03
N THR A 20 19.87 -16.46 25.19
CA THR A 20 20.60 -17.57 25.78
C THR A 20 20.63 -18.67 24.74
N PRO A 21 21.81 -19.19 24.36
CA PRO A 21 21.85 -20.46 23.66
C PRO A 21 21.01 -21.40 24.51
N SER A 22 19.87 -21.86 23.96
CA SER A 22 18.93 -22.70 24.68
C SER A 22 19.75 -23.73 25.47
N SER A 23 19.64 -23.76 26.80
CA SER A 23 20.52 -24.63 27.61
C SER A 23 20.42 -26.09 27.13
N TYR A 24 19.28 -26.44 26.54
CA TYR A 24 19.07 -27.64 25.76
C TYR A 24 20.13 -27.88 24.68
N ILE A 25 20.40 -26.92 23.78
CA ILE A 25 21.41 -27.04 22.73
C ILE A 25 22.80 -27.30 23.33
N GLU A 26 23.12 -26.70 24.48
CA GLU A 26 24.39 -26.94 25.17
C GLU A 26 24.50 -28.36 25.74
N THR A 27 23.38 -28.97 26.14
CA THR A 27 23.35 -30.38 26.59
C THR A 27 23.39 -31.40 25.45
N LEU A 28 23.21 -30.98 24.19
CA LEU A 28 23.17 -31.91 23.05
C LEU A 28 24.54 -32.55 22.75
N PRO A 29 24.55 -33.83 22.30
CA PRO A 29 25.77 -34.50 21.87
C PRO A 29 26.50 -33.75 20.75
N LYS A 30 27.84 -33.86 20.72
CA LYS A 30 28.70 -33.20 19.72
C LYS A 30 28.29 -33.49 18.27
N ALA A 31 27.82 -34.71 17.99
CA ALA A 31 27.33 -35.09 16.67
C ALA A 31 26.07 -34.29 16.25
N VAL A 32 25.14 -34.06 17.18
CA VAL A 32 23.91 -33.29 16.95
C VAL A 32 24.24 -31.81 16.75
N LYS A 33 25.12 -31.23 17.59
CA LYS A 33 25.60 -29.85 17.43
C LYS A 33 26.24 -29.62 16.05
N ARG A 34 27.04 -30.57 15.55
CA ARG A 34 27.62 -30.49 14.20
C ARG A 34 26.56 -30.44 13.10
N ARG A 35 25.50 -31.25 13.22
CA ARG A 35 24.37 -31.23 12.26
C ARG A 35 23.62 -29.90 12.31
N ILE A 36 23.33 -29.38 13.50
CA ILE A 36 22.68 -28.06 13.68
C ILE A 36 23.54 -26.95 13.03
N ASN A 37 24.86 -26.97 13.23
CA ASN A 37 25.74 -25.99 12.60
C ASN A 37 25.76 -26.12 11.08
N ALA A 38 25.70 -27.33 10.53
CA ALA A 38 25.55 -27.53 9.09
C ALA A 38 24.20 -26.97 8.58
N LEU A 39 23.10 -27.19 9.32
CA LEU A 39 21.80 -26.60 8.98
C LEU A 39 21.82 -25.07 9.04
N LYS A 40 22.51 -24.46 10.02
CA LYS A 40 22.69 -23.00 10.07
C LYS A 40 23.44 -22.49 8.84
N GLN A 41 24.49 -23.19 8.40
CA GLN A 41 25.21 -22.81 7.17
C GLN A 41 24.32 -22.90 5.93
N LEU A 42 23.44 -23.91 5.85
CA LEU A 42 22.45 -24.00 4.78
C LEU A 42 21.44 -22.85 4.87
N GLN A 43 20.96 -22.51 6.06
CA GLN A 43 20.03 -21.38 6.26
C GLN A 43 20.65 -20.05 5.79
N VAL A 44 21.94 -19.84 6.08
CA VAL A 44 22.65 -18.66 5.57
C VAL A 44 22.65 -18.64 4.05
N ARG A 45 22.85 -19.78 3.37
CA ARG A 45 22.79 -19.84 1.91
C ARG A 45 21.38 -19.54 1.38
N CYS A 46 20.33 -20.02 2.05
CA CYS A 46 18.95 -19.66 1.71
C CYS A 46 18.74 -18.14 1.80
N ALA A 47 19.19 -17.52 2.89
CA ALA A 47 19.08 -16.07 3.06
C ALA A 47 19.81 -15.26 1.97
N HIS A 48 20.94 -15.76 1.44
CA HIS A 48 21.61 -15.11 0.31
C HIS A 48 20.80 -15.20 -0.99
N ILE A 49 20.06 -16.29 -1.20
CA ILE A 49 19.18 -16.44 -2.36
C ILE A 49 17.96 -15.53 -2.20
N GLU A 50 17.35 -15.50 -1.01
CA GLU A 50 16.24 -14.59 -0.69
C GLU A 50 16.63 -13.12 -0.88
N ALA A 51 17.84 -12.73 -0.45
CA ALA A 51 18.34 -11.37 -0.65
C ALA A 51 18.39 -10.98 -2.13
N LYS A 52 18.87 -11.87 -3.01
CA LYS A 52 18.87 -11.65 -4.47
C LYS A 52 17.46 -11.58 -5.03
N PHE A 53 16.56 -12.43 -4.56
CA PHE A 53 15.17 -12.39 -4.97
C PHE A 53 14.53 -11.03 -4.64
N TYR A 54 14.72 -10.53 -3.42
CA TYR A 54 14.17 -9.22 -3.05
C TYR A 54 14.84 -8.04 -3.78
N GLU A 55 16.12 -8.15 -4.10
CA GLU A 55 16.81 -7.19 -4.97
C GLU A 55 16.15 -7.13 -6.37
N GLU A 56 15.90 -8.29 -6.99
CA GLU A 56 15.23 -8.36 -8.29
C GLU A 56 13.77 -7.88 -8.23
N VAL A 57 13.04 -8.19 -7.15
CA VAL A 57 11.69 -7.66 -6.93
C VAL A 57 11.72 -6.14 -6.81
N HIS A 58 12.67 -5.57 -6.08
CA HIS A 58 12.80 -4.12 -5.96
C HIS A 58 13.11 -3.46 -7.31
N ASP A 59 13.98 -4.05 -8.11
CA ASP A 59 14.26 -3.57 -9.47
C ASP A 59 13.01 -3.61 -10.37
N LEU A 60 12.20 -4.66 -10.22
CA LEU A 60 10.94 -4.79 -10.91
C LEU A 60 9.95 -3.72 -10.48
N GLU A 61 9.79 -3.50 -9.16
CA GLU A 61 8.95 -2.44 -8.60
C GLU A 61 9.36 -1.07 -9.13
N ARG A 62 10.66 -0.76 -9.17
CA ARG A 62 11.18 0.50 -9.72
C ARG A 62 10.83 0.67 -11.20
N LYS A 63 10.99 -0.40 -11.99
CA LYS A 63 10.66 -0.38 -13.42
C LYS A 63 9.19 -0.05 -13.65
N TYR A 64 8.28 -0.70 -12.92
CA TYR A 64 6.83 -0.48 -13.11
C TYR A 64 6.34 0.81 -12.45
N ALA A 65 6.95 1.26 -11.35
CA ALA A 65 6.66 2.56 -10.75
C ALA A 65 6.85 3.71 -11.77
N ALA A 66 7.91 3.64 -12.59
CA ALA A 66 8.14 4.63 -13.65
C ALA A 66 7.03 4.65 -14.72
N LEU A 67 6.40 3.49 -15.00
CA LEU A 67 5.27 3.40 -15.94
C LEU A 67 3.97 3.97 -15.34
N TYR A 68 3.80 3.88 -14.02
CA TYR A 68 2.66 4.48 -13.32
C TYR A 68 2.80 5.99 -13.14
N GLN A 69 4.02 6.51 -13.08
CA GLN A 69 4.29 7.92 -12.84
C GLN A 69 3.51 8.88 -13.77
N PRO A 70 3.53 8.74 -15.12
CA PRO A 70 2.76 9.63 -16.00
C PRO A 70 1.24 9.54 -15.76
N LEU A 71 0.72 8.37 -15.38
CA LEU A 71 -0.69 8.19 -15.04
C LEU A 71 -1.03 8.94 -13.73
N PHE A 72 -0.14 8.89 -12.75
CA PHE A 72 -0.32 9.62 -11.49
C PHE A 72 -0.16 11.13 -11.65
N ASP A 73 0.73 11.58 -12.53
CA ASP A 73 0.89 12.99 -12.87
C ASP A 73 -0.38 13.53 -13.54
N LYS A 74 -0.92 12.81 -14.52
CA LYS A 74 -2.20 13.18 -15.17
C LYS A 74 -3.38 13.15 -14.20
N ARG A 75 -3.45 12.14 -13.32
CA ARG A 75 -4.45 12.08 -12.25
C ARG A 75 -4.34 13.30 -11.33
N ARG A 76 -3.12 13.73 -10.98
CA ARG A 76 -2.91 14.94 -10.18
C ARG A 76 -3.46 16.18 -10.89
N GLU A 77 -3.20 16.34 -12.18
CA GLU A 77 -3.71 17.48 -12.98
C GLU A 77 -5.24 17.58 -12.95
N PHE A 78 -5.94 16.44 -13.02
CA PHE A 78 -7.40 16.39 -12.88
C PHE A 78 -7.88 16.69 -11.46
N ILE A 79 -7.21 16.13 -10.44
CA ILE A 79 -7.56 16.38 -9.02
C ILE A 79 -7.38 17.87 -8.67
N THR A 80 -6.32 18.52 -9.14
CA THR A 80 -6.07 19.95 -8.86
C THR A 80 -6.86 20.90 -9.76
N GLY A 81 -7.49 20.38 -10.82
CA GLY A 81 -8.19 21.15 -11.83
C GLY A 81 -7.27 22.04 -12.66
N ASP A 82 -6.02 21.60 -12.88
CA ASP A 82 -5.09 22.30 -13.77
C ASP A 82 -5.37 21.98 -15.24
N VAL A 83 -5.94 20.79 -15.49
CA VAL A 83 -6.42 20.34 -16.80
C VAL A 83 -7.81 19.75 -16.60
N GLU A 84 -8.76 20.10 -17.48
CA GLU A 84 -10.07 19.46 -17.53
C GLU A 84 -10.01 18.21 -18.42
N PRO A 85 -10.62 17.08 -18.00
CA PRO A 85 -10.71 15.88 -18.84
C PRO A 85 -11.44 16.15 -20.17
N THR A 86 -11.02 15.46 -21.22
CA THR A 86 -11.77 15.43 -22.47
C THR A 86 -12.98 14.47 -22.38
N ASP A 87 -13.96 14.63 -23.28
CA ASP A 87 -15.14 13.75 -23.33
C ASP A 87 -14.73 12.26 -23.43
N ALA A 88 -13.75 11.94 -24.29
CA ALA A 88 -13.23 10.59 -24.46
C ALA A 88 -12.52 10.02 -23.22
N GLU A 89 -11.95 10.87 -22.36
CA GLU A 89 -11.31 10.44 -21.10
C GLU A 89 -12.32 10.27 -19.96
N SER A 90 -13.47 10.93 -20.08
CA SER A 90 -14.58 10.84 -19.13
C SER A 90 -15.48 9.65 -19.42
N GLU A 91 -15.47 9.16 -20.66
CA GLU A 91 -16.16 7.94 -21.06
C GLU A 91 -15.35 6.68 -20.73
N TRP A 92 -16.00 5.72 -20.07
CA TRP A 92 -15.39 4.42 -19.81
C TRP A 92 -15.42 3.56 -21.07
N HIS A 93 -14.25 3.32 -21.67
CA HIS A 93 -14.10 2.40 -22.79
C HIS A 93 -13.31 1.16 -22.35
N SER A 94 -13.89 -0.02 -22.51
CA SER A 94 -13.14 -1.29 -22.52
C SER A 94 -12.93 -1.67 -23.98
N GLU A 95 -11.69 -1.72 -24.45
CA GLU A 95 -11.41 -1.99 -25.86
C GLU A 95 -11.51 -3.48 -26.20
N ASN A 96 -11.49 -4.37 -25.19
CA ASN A 96 -11.62 -5.82 -25.37
C ASN A 96 -12.09 -6.57 -24.10
N GLU A 97 -12.35 -7.87 -24.27
CA GLU A 97 -12.85 -8.77 -23.21
C GLU A 97 -11.83 -9.04 -22.09
N GLU A 98 -10.53 -8.89 -22.35
CA GLU A 98 -9.48 -9.08 -21.33
C GLU A 98 -9.37 -7.87 -20.40
N GLU A 99 -9.47 -6.66 -20.94
CA GLU A 99 -9.56 -5.42 -20.18
C GLU A 99 -10.84 -5.34 -19.34
N GLU A 100 -11.96 -5.83 -19.88
CA GLU A 100 -13.21 -5.91 -19.12
C GLU A 100 -13.10 -6.87 -17.92
N LYS A 101 -12.39 -8.00 -18.07
CA LYS A 101 -12.08 -8.92 -16.96
C LYS A 101 -11.16 -8.28 -15.93
N LEU A 102 -10.15 -7.53 -16.35
CA LEU A 102 -9.21 -6.86 -15.45
C LEU A 102 -9.88 -5.70 -14.68
N ALA A 103 -10.86 -5.03 -15.30
CA ALA A 103 -11.48 -3.83 -14.74
C ALA A 103 -12.85 -4.07 -14.08
N GLY A 104 -13.33 -5.31 -14.03
CA GLY A 104 -14.67 -5.67 -13.56
C GLY A 104 -15.02 -5.16 -12.16
N ASP A 105 -14.08 -5.20 -11.21
CA ASP A 105 -14.29 -4.69 -9.85
C ASP A 105 -14.27 -3.15 -9.78
N MET A 106 -13.59 -2.49 -10.71
CA MET A 106 -13.48 -1.02 -10.75
C MET A 106 -14.76 -0.39 -11.29
N LYS A 107 -15.35 -0.98 -12.34
CA LYS A 107 -16.60 -0.53 -12.98
C LYS A 107 -17.77 -0.46 -11.99
N ASN A 108 -17.90 -1.46 -11.11
CA ASN A 108 -19.00 -1.53 -10.15
C ASN A 108 -18.86 -0.57 -8.95
N LYS A 109 -17.66 -0.08 -8.65
CA LYS A 109 -17.43 0.90 -7.56
C LYS A 109 -17.74 2.34 -7.99
N VAL A 110 -17.80 2.61 -9.30
CA VAL A 110 -18.05 3.93 -9.87
C VAL A 110 -19.53 4.02 -10.26
N VAL A 111 -20.38 4.47 -9.32
CA VAL A 111 -21.74 4.90 -9.64
C VAL A 111 -21.76 6.43 -9.54
N VAL A 112 -21.36 7.10 -10.61
CA VAL A 112 -21.61 8.54 -10.76
C VAL A 112 -23.02 8.66 -11.33
N THR A 113 -24.03 8.76 -10.48
CA THR A 113 -25.36 9.15 -10.97
C THR A 113 -25.28 10.62 -11.36
N GLU A 114 -25.33 10.92 -12.66
CA GLU A 114 -25.75 12.23 -13.14
C GLU A 114 -27.19 12.44 -12.65
N LYS A 115 -27.35 13.05 -11.47
CA LYS A 115 -28.61 13.69 -11.15
C LYS A 115 -28.60 14.99 -11.94
N GLU A 116 -29.44 15.06 -12.97
CA GLU A 116 -29.87 16.32 -13.57
C GLU A 116 -30.40 17.23 -12.44
N ALA A 117 -29.54 18.07 -11.89
CA ALA A 117 -29.91 19.11 -10.96
C ALA A 117 -30.05 20.41 -11.75
N ALA A 118 -31.31 20.76 -11.99
CA ALA A 118 -31.71 22.01 -12.61
C ALA A 118 -31.24 23.23 -11.79
N THR A 119 -30.69 24.22 -12.49
CA THR A 119 -30.78 25.66 -12.19
C THR A 119 -30.52 26.11 -10.75
N ALA A 120 -29.24 26.28 -10.42
CA ALA A 120 -28.71 27.35 -9.58
C ALA A 120 -27.27 27.61 -10.06
N GLU A 121 -26.71 28.80 -9.90
CA GLU A 121 -25.30 29.05 -10.21
C GLU A 121 -24.44 28.07 -9.39
N GLU A 122 -24.08 26.94 -9.99
CA GLU A 122 -23.18 25.96 -9.39
C GLU A 122 -21.84 26.68 -9.22
N PRO A 123 -21.25 26.68 -8.01
CA PRO A 123 -19.83 27.00 -7.91
C PRO A 123 -19.14 26.06 -8.90
N ASN A 124 -18.28 26.58 -9.77
CA ASN A 124 -17.42 25.74 -10.62
C ASN A 124 -16.19 25.39 -9.77
N PRO A 125 -16.20 24.29 -8.98
CA PRO A 125 -15.05 23.96 -8.15
C PRO A 125 -13.85 23.67 -9.06
N LYS A 126 -12.71 24.26 -8.74
CA LYS A 126 -11.46 23.90 -9.42
C LYS A 126 -11.06 22.49 -8.97
N GLY A 127 -11.05 21.52 -9.88
CA GLY A 127 -10.63 20.15 -9.61
C GLY A 127 -11.59 19.37 -8.72
N ILE A 128 -11.06 18.46 -7.89
CA ILE A 128 -11.83 17.62 -6.97
C ILE A 128 -11.49 18.01 -5.52
N PRO A 129 -12.35 18.80 -4.85
CA PRO A 129 -12.13 19.23 -3.47
C PRO A 129 -11.96 18.05 -2.50
N GLU A 130 -11.07 18.20 -1.52
CA GLU A 130 -10.84 17.25 -0.42
C GLU A 130 -10.55 15.80 -0.87
N PHE A 131 -10.04 15.60 -2.09
CA PHE A 131 -9.81 14.26 -2.67
C PHE A 131 -8.97 13.35 -1.76
N TRP A 132 -7.78 13.80 -1.35
CA TRP A 132 -6.89 13.00 -0.51
C TRP A 132 -7.37 12.87 0.93
N PHE A 133 -7.95 13.93 1.50
CA PHE A 133 -8.61 13.87 2.81
C PHE A 133 -9.71 12.80 2.83
N THR A 134 -10.56 12.78 1.80
CA THR A 134 -11.62 11.79 1.64
C THR A 134 -11.05 10.38 1.56
N ILE A 135 -9.96 10.17 0.81
CA ILE A 135 -9.28 8.87 0.75
C ILE A 135 -8.76 8.47 2.14
N PHE A 136 -8.05 9.36 2.83
CA PHE A 136 -7.48 9.06 4.14
C PHE A 136 -8.55 8.76 5.20
N ARG A 137 -9.73 9.36 5.10
CA ARG A 137 -10.87 9.04 5.98
C ARG A 137 -11.55 7.71 5.65
N ASN A 138 -11.57 7.28 4.39
CA ASN A 138 -12.25 6.07 3.94
C ASN A 138 -11.38 4.80 3.98
N VAL A 139 -10.06 4.93 4.08
CA VAL A 139 -9.15 3.79 4.24
C VAL A 139 -8.94 3.53 5.73
N ASP A 140 -9.49 2.43 6.25
CA ASP A 140 -9.50 2.07 7.68
C ASP A 140 -8.17 2.33 8.40
N MET A 141 -7.06 1.84 7.83
CA MET A 141 -5.72 1.99 8.42
C MET A 141 -5.26 3.44 8.48
N LEU A 142 -5.60 4.25 7.46
CA LEU A 142 -5.19 5.66 7.39
C LEU A 142 -6.08 6.54 8.26
N SER A 143 -7.38 6.22 8.36
CA SER A 143 -8.35 6.99 9.13
C SER A 143 -8.02 6.99 10.63
N GLU A 144 -7.47 5.88 11.14
CA GLU A 144 -6.95 5.77 12.50
C GLU A 144 -5.76 6.71 12.78
N LEU A 145 -5.04 7.14 11.74
CA LEU A 145 -3.88 8.05 11.85
C LEU A 145 -4.28 9.53 11.75
N VAL A 146 -5.45 9.86 11.22
CA VAL A 146 -5.91 11.24 10.99
C VAL A 146 -6.64 11.80 12.21
N GLN A 147 -6.04 12.79 12.86
CA GLN A 147 -6.60 13.50 14.02
C GLN A 147 -7.30 14.79 13.60
N GLU A 148 -8.08 15.39 14.51
CA GLU A 148 -8.89 16.61 14.22
C GLU A 148 -8.03 17.78 13.71
N TYR A 149 -6.80 17.93 14.21
CA TYR A 149 -5.90 19.00 13.78
C TYR A 149 -5.22 18.73 12.43
N ASP A 150 -5.25 17.50 11.92
CA ASP A 150 -4.70 17.15 10.61
C ASP A 150 -5.69 17.47 9.48
N GLU A 151 -6.99 17.50 9.79
CA GLU A 151 -8.05 17.75 8.81
C GLU A 151 -7.86 19.03 7.98
N PRO A 152 -7.62 20.22 8.57
CA PRO A 152 -7.42 21.43 7.77
C PRO A 152 -6.17 21.36 6.88
N ILE A 153 -5.18 20.52 7.22
CA ILE A 153 -3.94 20.36 6.45
C ILE A 153 -4.18 19.45 5.24
N LEU A 154 -4.93 18.36 5.43
CA LEU A 154 -5.19 17.34 4.41
C LEU A 154 -6.21 17.75 3.35
N LYS A 155 -6.94 18.85 3.58
CA LYS A 155 -7.91 19.42 2.62
C LYS A 155 -7.27 20.22 1.48
N HIS A 156 -5.95 20.43 1.52
CA HIS A 156 -5.16 21.14 0.52
C HIS A 156 -4.26 20.19 -0.28
#